data_AF-A0A8E6RSC0-F1
#
_entry.id   AF-A0A8E6RSC0-F1
#
_cell.length_a   1.000
_cell.length_b   1.000
_cell.length_c   1.000
_cell.angle_alpha   90.00
_cell.angle_beta   90.00
_cell.angle_gamma   90.00
#
_symmetry.space_group_name_H-M   'P 1'
#
loop_
_entity.id
_entity.type
_entity.pdbx_description
1 polymer ?
#
loop_
_entity_poly.entity_id
_entity_poly.type
_entity_poly.pdbx_seq_one_letter_code
_entity_poly.pdbx_strand_id
1 'polypeptide(L)'
;MNNLSKILSDATKNINENYFSLHRFEGSTVLRERHYCYELYHQMRCLWPTNNEYILSGEIDKNSHYYIRNLVGSFPIPDFLIHMPGTMNNEAIIEVKTSNLQPTGIKKDITNLSVFVEKAGYKRAIFLIFGDGFTKEKLENIEKTYFSLNNSGVNVQPIEIWLHDICGNKAHHIHTLKTTS
;
A
#
# COMPACT_ATOMS: atom_id res chain seq x y z
N MET A 1 -3.26 15.81 -0.91
CA MET A 1 -4.49 15.58 -0.12
C MET A 1 -4.14 15.58 1.36
N ASN A 2 -4.47 16.65 2.09
CA ASN A 2 -3.96 16.87 3.46
C ASN A 2 -4.42 15.83 4.49
N ASN A 3 -5.56 15.17 4.27
CA ASN A 3 -6.18 14.28 5.26
C ASN A 3 -6.01 12.78 4.95
N LEU A 4 -5.23 12.40 3.94
CA LEU A 4 -5.14 11.00 3.52
C LEU A 4 -4.64 10.08 4.65
N SER A 5 -3.60 10.50 5.40
CA SER A 5 -3.06 9.72 6.52
C SER A 5 -4.11 9.51 7.62
N LYS A 6 -4.93 10.52 7.89
CA LYS A 6 -6.04 10.41 8.86
C LYS A 6 -7.13 9.48 8.37
N ILE A 7 -7.52 9.57 7.09
CA ILE A 7 -8.52 8.68 6.48
C ILE A 7 -8.04 7.24 6.52
N LEU A 8 -6.79 6.96 6.16
CA LEU A 8 -6.22 5.62 6.20
C LEU A 8 -6.21 5.05 7.64
N SER A 9 -5.77 5.86 8.60
CA SER A 9 -5.72 5.51 10.02
C SER A 9 -7.12 5.27 10.61
N ASP A 10 -8.10 6.12 10.31
CA ASP A 10 -9.47 5.99 10.81
C ASP A 10 -10.25 4.87 10.11
N ALA A 11 -10.01 4.62 8.80
CA ALA A 11 -10.66 3.55 8.05
C ALA A 11 -10.27 2.17 8.56
N THR A 12 -8.98 1.97 8.85
CA THR A 12 -8.46 0.68 9.35
C THR A 12 -9.05 0.28 10.69
N LYS A 13 -9.32 1.26 11.58
CA LYS A 13 -10.05 1.03 12.84
C LYS A 13 -11.43 0.41 12.64
N ASN A 14 -12.10 0.74 11.54
CA ASN A 14 -13.45 0.28 11.27
C ASN A 14 -13.50 -1.04 10.49
N ILE A 15 -12.34 -1.65 10.18
CA ILE A 15 -12.30 -2.96 9.54
C ILE A 15 -12.91 -3.99 10.49
N ASN A 16 -13.95 -4.68 10.01
CA ASN A 16 -14.58 -5.75 10.76
C ASN A 16 -13.66 -6.99 10.83
N GLU A 17 -13.74 -7.72 11.94
CA GLU A 17 -12.91 -8.90 12.22
C GLU A 17 -12.96 -9.95 11.10
N ASN A 18 -14.14 -10.16 10.48
CA ASN A 18 -14.31 -11.10 9.38
C ASN A 18 -13.56 -10.70 8.11
N TYR A 19 -13.14 -9.44 7.98
CA TYR A 19 -12.31 -8.93 6.88
C TYR A 19 -10.84 -8.76 7.28
N PHE A 20 -10.57 -8.54 8.56
CA PHE A 20 -9.21 -8.58 9.09
C PHE A 20 -8.63 -9.99 8.99
N SER A 21 -9.43 -11.01 9.31
CA SER A 21 -9.03 -12.41 9.29
C SER A 21 -10.15 -13.27 8.70
N LEU A 22 -9.81 -14.09 7.71
CA LEU A 22 -10.80 -14.92 7.01
C LEU A 22 -10.94 -16.25 7.75
N HIS A 23 -12.08 -16.43 8.42
CA HIS A 23 -12.46 -17.70 9.02
C HIS A 23 -12.88 -18.70 7.92
N ARG A 24 -12.34 -19.92 7.98
CA ARG A 24 -12.63 -20.99 7.01
C ARG A 24 -13.38 -22.12 7.69
N PHE A 25 -14.36 -22.69 6.99
CA PHE A 25 -15.03 -23.91 7.45
C PHE A 25 -13.98 -25.02 7.62
N GLU A 26 -13.92 -25.63 8.81
CA GLU A 26 -13.00 -26.71 9.17
C GLU A 26 -11.51 -26.41 8.88
N GLY A 27 -11.08 -25.16 9.01
CA GLY A 27 -9.69 -24.77 8.76
C GLY A 27 -9.19 -23.66 9.68
N SER A 28 -7.89 -23.39 9.62
CA SER A 28 -7.31 -22.23 10.31
C SER A 28 -7.78 -20.93 9.70
N THR A 29 -7.95 -19.92 10.55
CA THR A 29 -8.10 -18.53 10.14
C THR A 29 -6.87 -18.09 9.36
N VAL A 30 -7.07 -17.38 8.24
CA VAL A 30 -5.99 -16.91 7.38
C VAL A 30 -6.11 -15.43 7.08
N LEU A 31 -4.97 -14.75 6.97
CA LEU A 31 -4.92 -13.40 6.42
C LEU A 31 -4.99 -13.46 4.90
N ARG A 32 -5.82 -12.62 4.28
CA ARG A 32 -5.98 -12.54 2.83
C ARG A 32 -6.01 -11.08 2.39
N GLU A 33 -4.99 -10.66 1.65
CA GLU A 33 -4.79 -9.27 1.21
C GLU A 33 -6.03 -8.72 0.50
N ARG A 34 -6.51 -9.39 -0.56
CA ARG A 34 -7.69 -8.94 -1.30
C ARG A 34 -8.96 -8.82 -0.45
N HIS A 35 -9.15 -9.73 0.50
CA HIS A 35 -10.31 -9.72 1.39
C HIS A 35 -10.29 -8.50 2.31
N TYR A 36 -9.12 -8.22 2.90
CA TYR A 36 -8.87 -7.02 3.70
C TYR A 36 -8.98 -5.74 2.85
N CYS A 37 -8.45 -5.74 1.63
CA CYS A 37 -8.47 -4.57 0.74
C CYS A 37 -9.88 -4.13 0.36
N TYR A 38 -10.82 -5.06 0.15
CA TYR A 38 -12.21 -4.69 -0.16
C TYR A 38 -12.86 -3.93 0.99
N GLU A 39 -12.66 -4.37 2.23
CA GLU A 39 -13.20 -3.67 3.39
C GLU A 39 -12.48 -2.35 3.63
N LEU A 40 -11.15 -2.32 3.51
CA LEU A 40 -10.40 -1.06 3.64
C LEU A 40 -10.84 -0.03 2.59
N TYR A 41 -11.07 -0.46 1.33
CA TYR A 41 -11.63 0.40 0.30
C TYR A 41 -12.97 0.98 0.73
N HIS A 42 -13.89 0.13 1.20
CA HIS A 42 -15.20 0.56 1.68
C HIS A 42 -15.08 1.59 2.82
N GLN A 43 -14.29 1.29 3.85
CA GLN A 43 -14.11 2.17 5.00
C GLN A 43 -13.46 3.51 4.63
N MET A 44 -12.46 3.49 3.75
CA MET A 44 -11.87 4.74 3.23
C MET A 44 -12.88 5.54 2.40
N ARG A 45 -13.74 4.89 1.61
CA ARG A 45 -14.81 5.54 0.84
C ARG A 45 -15.86 6.18 1.74
N CYS A 46 -16.23 5.55 2.84
CA CYS A 46 -17.14 6.12 3.84
C CYS A 46 -16.59 7.40 4.49
N LEU A 47 -15.27 7.49 4.63
CA LEU A 47 -14.56 8.65 5.17
C LEU A 47 -14.08 9.64 4.09
N TRP A 48 -14.34 9.36 2.81
CA TRP A 48 -13.81 10.16 1.71
C TRP A 48 -14.55 11.49 1.61
N PRO A 49 -13.85 12.63 1.45
CA PRO A 49 -14.52 13.94 1.38
C PRO A 49 -15.41 14.05 0.14
N THR A 50 -16.62 14.60 0.29
CA THR A 50 -17.63 14.68 -0.77
C THR A 50 -17.20 15.55 -1.96
N ASN A 51 -16.44 16.62 -1.71
CA ASN A 51 -15.96 17.56 -2.74
C ASN A 51 -14.44 17.44 -2.91
N ASN A 52 -13.94 16.22 -3.13
CA ASN A 52 -12.52 15.96 -3.36
C ASN A 52 -12.24 15.74 -4.85
N GLU A 53 -11.24 16.43 -5.40
CA GLU A 53 -10.80 16.23 -6.79
C GLU A 53 -10.06 14.90 -6.98
N TYR A 54 -9.50 14.36 -5.88
CA TYR A 54 -8.88 13.04 -5.87
C TYR A 54 -9.92 11.95 -5.63
N ILE A 55 -9.83 10.89 -6.43
CA ILE A 55 -10.63 9.67 -6.26
C ILE A 55 -9.78 8.56 -5.64
N LEU A 56 -10.42 7.67 -4.89
CA LEU A 56 -9.85 6.40 -4.45
C LEU A 56 -10.29 5.28 -5.41
N SER A 57 -9.32 4.61 -6.02
CA SER A 57 -9.52 3.46 -6.92
C SER A 57 -8.88 2.21 -6.33
N GLY A 58 -9.57 1.06 -6.45
CA GLY A 58 -8.98 -0.26 -6.18
C GLY A 58 -8.15 -0.77 -7.36
N GLU A 59 -7.81 -2.06 -7.35
CA GLU A 59 -7.08 -2.77 -8.43
C GLU A 59 -7.70 -2.42 -9.81
N ILE A 60 -6.95 -1.69 -10.66
CA ILE A 60 -7.36 -1.32 -12.03
C ILE A 60 -6.78 -2.34 -13.02
N ASP A 61 -7.55 -2.76 -14.02
CA ASP A 61 -7.10 -3.71 -15.04
C ASP A 61 -5.78 -3.27 -15.74
N LYS A 62 -4.83 -4.20 -15.86
CA LYS A 62 -3.51 -4.03 -16.51
C LYS A 62 -3.62 -3.58 -17.96
N ASN A 63 -4.70 -3.98 -18.63
CA ASN A 63 -4.84 -3.79 -20.08
C ASN A 63 -5.51 -2.46 -20.46
N SER A 64 -6.28 -1.84 -19.57
CA SER A 64 -7.09 -0.66 -19.89
C SER A 64 -6.35 0.67 -19.70
N HIS A 65 -5.22 0.69 -18.97
CA HIS A 65 -4.48 1.92 -18.66
C HIS A 65 -3.28 2.14 -19.60
N TYR A 66 -3.54 2.35 -20.89
CA TYR A 66 -2.51 2.49 -21.94
C TYR A 66 -1.39 3.47 -21.58
N TYR A 67 -1.71 4.59 -20.94
CA TYR A 67 -0.72 5.60 -20.57
C TYR A 67 0.28 5.12 -19.50
N ILE A 68 -0.21 4.49 -18.42
CA ILE A 68 0.64 3.90 -17.39
C ILE A 68 1.42 2.75 -18.01
N ARG A 69 0.76 1.86 -18.76
CA ARG A 69 1.44 0.77 -19.48
C ARG A 69 2.56 1.25 -20.41
N ASN A 70 2.40 2.39 -21.08
CA ASN A 70 3.42 2.95 -21.95
C ASN A 70 4.57 3.63 -21.18
N LEU A 71 4.27 4.26 -20.04
CA LEU A 71 5.28 4.89 -19.17
C LEU A 71 6.12 3.88 -18.40
N VAL A 72 5.48 2.82 -17.89
CA VAL A 72 6.09 1.91 -16.92
C VAL A 72 6.18 0.45 -17.40
N GLY A 73 5.56 0.10 -18.52
CA GLY A 73 5.60 -1.25 -19.13
C GLY A 73 4.45 -2.16 -18.66
N SER A 74 4.66 -3.48 -18.64
CA SER A 74 3.72 -4.45 -18.03
C SER A 74 3.76 -4.32 -16.50
N PHE A 75 3.15 -3.25 -15.98
CA PHE A 75 3.33 -2.88 -14.59
C PHE A 75 2.42 -3.67 -13.64
N PRO A 76 2.91 -3.99 -12.43
CA PRO A 76 2.05 -4.47 -11.36
C PRO A 76 1.00 -3.44 -10.99
N ILE A 77 -0.17 -3.93 -10.62
CA ILE A 77 -1.30 -3.10 -10.18
C ILE A 77 -1.17 -2.97 -8.67
N PRO A 78 -1.05 -1.77 -8.11
CA PRO A 78 -1.10 -1.58 -6.67
C PRO A 78 -2.54 -1.80 -6.17
N ASP A 79 -2.68 -2.18 -4.91
CA ASP A 79 -4.00 -2.43 -4.33
C ASP A 79 -4.90 -1.19 -4.39
N PHE A 80 -4.34 0.00 -4.12
CA PHE A 80 -5.06 1.26 -4.25
C PHE A 80 -4.27 2.35 -4.99
N LEU A 81 -5.01 3.18 -5.73
CA LEU A 81 -4.52 4.36 -6.41
C LEU A 81 -5.38 5.56 -6.03
N ILE A 82 -4.72 6.66 -5.69
CA ILE A 82 -5.37 7.93 -5.37
C ILE A 82 -4.84 8.99 -6.33
N HIS A 83 -5.71 9.48 -7.20
CA HIS A 83 -5.33 10.38 -8.28
C HIS A 83 -6.49 11.30 -8.66
N MET A 84 -6.18 12.38 -9.35
CA MET A 84 -7.17 13.28 -9.96
C MET A 84 -7.45 12.82 -11.40
N PRO A 85 -8.67 12.35 -11.72
CA PRO A 85 -9.00 11.80 -13.03
C PRO A 85 -8.70 12.77 -14.18
N GLY A 86 -8.21 12.22 -15.29
CA GLY A 86 -7.88 13.01 -16.49
C GLY A 86 -6.60 13.85 -16.38
N THR A 87 -5.81 13.69 -15.32
CA THR A 87 -4.57 14.47 -15.10
C THR A 87 -3.41 13.60 -14.62
N MET A 88 -2.22 14.19 -14.54
CA MET A 88 -1.03 13.60 -13.91
C MET A 88 -0.85 13.99 -12.43
N ASN A 89 -1.88 14.57 -11.82
CA ASN A 89 -1.85 14.92 -10.41
C ASN A 89 -2.19 13.67 -9.57
N ASN A 90 -1.15 12.91 -9.26
CA ASN A 90 -1.21 11.62 -8.58
C ASN A 90 -0.82 11.78 -7.11
N GLU A 91 -1.71 11.41 -6.19
CA GLU A 91 -1.53 11.67 -4.76
C GLU A 91 -0.76 10.54 -4.07
N ALA A 92 -1.30 9.32 -4.12
CA ALA A 92 -0.72 8.18 -3.43
C ALA A 92 -1.03 6.87 -4.12
N ILE A 93 -0.09 5.94 -4.01
CA ILE A 93 -0.27 4.51 -4.27
C ILE A 93 -0.09 3.76 -2.97
N ILE A 94 -0.91 2.73 -2.77
CA ILE A 94 -0.89 1.91 -1.57
C ILE A 94 -0.77 0.45 -2.01
N GLU A 95 0.28 -0.22 -1.53
CA GLU A 95 0.43 -1.67 -1.60
C GLU A 95 0.14 -2.24 -0.22
N VAL A 96 -0.73 -3.24 -0.15
CA VAL A 96 -1.13 -3.93 1.07
C VAL A 96 -0.47 -5.31 1.11
N LYS A 97 0.13 -5.65 2.25
CA LYS A 97 0.66 -7.00 2.49
C LYS A 97 0.25 -7.50 3.88
N THR A 98 0.16 -8.81 4.00
CA THR A 98 0.06 -9.42 5.34
C THR A 98 1.38 -9.27 6.10
N SER A 99 1.33 -9.40 7.43
CA SER A 99 2.52 -9.47 8.30
C SER A 99 3.44 -10.65 7.98
N ASN A 100 2.96 -11.64 7.21
CA ASN A 100 3.72 -12.80 6.72
C ASN A 100 4.45 -12.48 5.41
N LEU A 101 5.33 -11.48 5.47
CA LEU A 101 6.08 -11.00 4.32
C LEU A 101 7.06 -12.05 3.78
N GLN A 102 7.12 -12.16 2.46
CA GLN A 102 8.11 -12.99 1.77
C GLN A 102 9.23 -12.09 1.21
N PRO A 103 10.52 -12.44 1.39
CA PRO A 103 11.64 -11.60 0.94
C PRO A 103 11.58 -11.22 -0.56
N THR A 104 11.20 -12.18 -1.42
CA THR A 104 11.05 -11.94 -2.86
C THR A 104 9.88 -10.99 -3.17
N GLY A 105 8.81 -11.05 -2.37
CA GLY A 105 7.69 -10.12 -2.42
C GLY A 105 8.12 -8.70 -2.06
N ILE A 106 8.80 -8.52 -0.93
CA ILE A 106 9.28 -7.21 -0.45
C ILE A 106 10.12 -6.51 -1.53
N LYS A 107 11.09 -7.22 -2.13
CA LYS A 107 11.96 -6.65 -3.18
C LYS A 107 11.14 -6.15 -4.37
N LYS A 108 10.16 -6.94 -4.81
CA LYS A 108 9.26 -6.60 -5.91
C LYS A 108 8.41 -5.38 -5.54
N ASP A 109 7.81 -5.37 -4.36
CA ASP A 109 6.91 -4.31 -3.93
C ASP A 109 7.64 -2.97 -3.81
N ILE A 110 8.84 -2.94 -3.18
CA ILE A 110 9.68 -1.74 -3.11
C ILE A 110 10.01 -1.20 -4.50
N THR A 111 10.37 -2.10 -5.43
CA THR A 111 10.70 -1.70 -6.81
C THR A 111 9.48 -1.08 -7.49
N ASN A 112 8.30 -1.68 -7.34
CA ASN A 112 7.06 -1.19 -7.96
C ASN A 112 6.64 0.16 -7.41
N LEU A 113 6.59 0.27 -6.08
CA LEU A 113 6.27 1.51 -5.37
C LEU A 113 7.20 2.64 -5.82
N SER A 114 8.51 2.34 -5.93
CA SER A 114 9.51 3.33 -6.37
C SER A 114 9.27 3.81 -7.78
N VAL A 115 8.94 2.91 -8.71
CA VAL A 115 8.65 3.28 -10.09
C VAL A 115 7.35 4.09 -10.21
N PHE A 116 6.33 3.83 -9.40
CA PHE A 116 5.12 4.67 -9.43
C PHE A 116 5.40 6.11 -9.01
N VAL A 117 6.26 6.29 -8.01
CA VAL A 117 6.69 7.63 -7.59
C VAL A 117 7.53 8.28 -8.69
N GLU A 118 8.56 7.58 -9.18
CA GLU A 118 9.52 8.10 -10.16
C GLU A 118 8.88 8.39 -11.53
N LYS A 119 8.16 7.41 -12.10
CA LYS A 119 7.72 7.46 -13.51
C LYS A 119 6.27 7.91 -13.68
N ALA A 120 5.42 7.64 -12.69
CA ALA A 120 4.02 8.05 -12.72
C ALA A 120 3.75 9.29 -11.84
N GLY A 121 4.75 9.83 -11.14
CA GLY A 121 4.63 11.10 -10.42
C GLY A 121 3.70 11.04 -9.21
N TYR A 122 3.51 9.87 -8.61
CA TYR A 122 2.79 9.75 -7.34
C TYR A 122 3.58 10.43 -6.22
N LYS A 123 2.93 11.30 -5.45
CA LYS A 123 3.59 12.03 -4.36
C LYS A 123 3.97 11.14 -3.18
N ARG A 124 3.23 10.06 -2.95
CA ARG A 124 3.41 9.17 -1.81
C ARG A 124 3.34 7.70 -2.24
N ALA A 125 4.28 6.91 -1.77
CA ALA A 125 4.20 5.46 -1.78
C ALA A 125 3.94 4.97 -0.36
N ILE A 126 2.85 4.22 -0.17
CA ILE A 126 2.47 3.66 1.13
C ILE A 126 2.54 2.14 1.02
N PHE A 127 3.31 1.55 1.92
CA PHE A 127 3.38 0.12 2.12
C PHE A 127 2.65 -0.21 3.44
N LEU A 128 1.39 -0.66 3.33
CA LEU A 128 0.54 -0.99 4.46
C LEU A 128 0.66 -2.48 4.79
N ILE A 129 1.08 -2.78 6.01
CA ILE A 129 1.20 -4.13 6.52
C ILE A 129 0.09 -4.36 7.53
N PHE A 130 -0.65 -5.47 7.39
CA PHE A 130 -1.70 -5.84 8.34
C PHE A 130 -1.55 -7.26 8.88
N GLY A 131 -2.07 -7.48 10.07
CA GLY A 131 -1.97 -8.75 10.78
C GLY A 131 -0.94 -8.75 11.90
N ASP A 132 -1.08 -9.71 12.80
CA ASP A 132 -0.26 -9.86 13.98
C ASP A 132 1.17 -10.33 13.67
N GLY A 133 2.04 -10.31 14.68
CA GLY A 133 3.40 -10.84 14.55
C GLY A 133 4.31 -10.05 13.60
N PHE A 134 3.99 -8.80 13.28
CA PHE A 134 4.97 -7.88 12.69
C PHE A 134 5.98 -7.47 13.75
N THR A 135 7.28 -7.58 13.46
CA THR A 135 8.35 -7.37 14.43
C THR A 135 9.36 -6.35 13.91
N LYS A 136 10.19 -5.83 14.83
CA LYS A 136 11.32 -4.98 14.46
C LYS A 136 12.26 -5.66 13.47
N GLU A 137 12.52 -6.96 13.63
CA GLU A 137 13.34 -7.74 12.69
C GLU A 137 12.75 -7.73 11.26
N LYS A 138 11.43 -7.87 11.13
CA LYS A 138 10.76 -7.76 9.83
C LYS A 138 10.93 -6.37 9.22
N LEU A 139 10.85 -5.30 10.02
CA LEU A 139 11.13 -3.94 9.57
C LEU A 139 12.60 -3.78 9.11
N GLU A 140 13.56 -4.26 9.90
CA GLU A 140 14.99 -4.23 9.56
C GLU A 140 15.28 -5.01 8.26
N ASN A 141 14.55 -6.09 7.99
CA ASN A 141 14.68 -6.85 6.74
C ASN A 141 14.12 -6.07 5.53
N ILE A 142 13.03 -5.30 5.70
CA ILE A 142 12.54 -4.38 4.68
C ILE A 142 13.58 -3.30 4.41
N GLU A 143 14.15 -2.67 5.45
CA GLU A 143 15.20 -1.66 5.33
C GLU A 143 16.44 -2.19 4.62
N LYS A 144 16.94 -3.36 5.02
CA LYS A 144 18.08 -4.04 4.34
C LYS A 144 17.78 -4.28 2.87
N THR A 145 16.57 -4.71 2.54
CA THR A 145 16.16 -4.93 1.14
C THR A 145 16.14 -3.62 0.35
N TYR A 146 15.58 -2.56 0.95
CA TYR A 146 15.55 -1.22 0.36
C TYR A 146 16.96 -0.69 0.06
N PHE A 147 17.87 -0.74 1.04
CA PHE A 147 19.25 -0.27 0.86
C PHE A 147 20.04 -1.17 -0.09
N SER A 148 19.81 -2.48 -0.08
CA SER A 148 20.43 -3.40 -1.04
C SER A 148 20.02 -3.09 -2.48
N LEU A 149 18.73 -2.78 -2.71
CA LEU A 149 18.23 -2.33 -4.01
C LEU A 149 18.92 -1.02 -4.44
N ASN A 150 18.97 -0.04 -3.55
CA ASN A 150 19.66 1.24 -3.79
C ASN A 150 21.13 1.02 -4.20
N ASN A 151 21.87 0.23 -3.42
CA ASN A 151 23.28 -0.08 -3.67
C ASN A 151 23.50 -0.87 -4.96
N SER A 152 22.48 -1.58 -5.44
CA SER A 152 22.51 -2.31 -6.71
C SER A 152 22.15 -1.41 -7.91
N GLY A 153 21.98 -0.10 -7.70
CA GLY A 153 21.66 0.88 -8.75
C GLY A 153 20.17 1.03 -9.05
N VAL A 154 19.27 0.45 -8.24
CA VAL A 154 17.84 0.70 -8.37
C VAL A 154 17.52 2.07 -7.76
N ASN A 155 16.86 2.94 -8.51
CA ASN A 155 16.43 4.26 -8.04
C ASN A 155 15.23 4.14 -7.09
N VAL A 156 15.48 3.71 -5.86
CA VAL A 156 14.44 3.59 -4.83
C VAL A 156 13.93 4.97 -4.42
N GLN A 157 12.62 5.07 -4.21
CA GLN A 157 11.96 6.31 -3.79
C GLN A 157 11.51 6.25 -2.32
N PRO A 158 11.21 7.39 -1.68
CA PRO A 158 10.67 7.37 -0.33
C PRO A 158 9.38 6.54 -0.23
N ILE A 159 9.35 5.59 0.72
CA ILE A 159 8.20 4.71 0.96
C ILE A 159 7.82 4.76 2.43
N GLU A 160 6.57 5.10 2.71
CA GLU A 160 6.00 5.08 4.05
C GLU A 160 5.58 3.66 4.44
N ILE A 161 6.05 3.18 5.59
CA ILE A 161 5.64 1.91 6.17
C ILE A 161 4.56 2.18 7.21
N TRP A 162 3.40 1.57 7.01
CA TRP A 162 2.24 1.65 7.89
C TRP A 162 1.90 0.27 8.44
N LEU A 163 1.47 0.21 9.70
CA LEU A 163 1.14 -1.05 10.38
C LEU A 163 -0.28 -1.02 10.95
N HIS A 164 -1.05 -2.06 10.65
CA HIS A 164 -2.33 -2.39 11.27
C HIS A 164 -2.28 -3.81 11.84
N ASP A 165 -1.68 -3.96 13.01
CA ASP A 165 -1.37 -5.23 13.66
C ASP A 165 -2.52 -5.81 14.47
N ILE A 166 -3.45 -4.96 14.93
CA ILE A 166 -4.57 -5.36 15.80
C ILE A 166 -5.89 -4.90 15.19
N CYS A 167 -6.80 -5.84 14.93
CA CYS A 167 -8.15 -5.53 14.46
C CYS A 167 -8.87 -4.57 15.41
N GLY A 168 -9.59 -3.58 14.87
CA GLY A 168 -10.28 -2.57 15.66
C GLY A 168 -9.39 -1.42 16.17
N ASN A 169 -8.08 -1.48 15.91
CA ASN A 169 -7.16 -0.37 16.14
C ASN A 169 -6.88 0.40 14.86
N LYS A 170 -6.32 1.60 15.00
CA LYS A 170 -5.91 2.39 13.86
C LYS A 170 -4.58 1.89 13.31
N ALA A 171 -4.46 1.86 11.99
CA ALA A 171 -3.15 1.81 11.37
C ALA A 171 -2.35 3.06 11.73
N HIS A 172 -1.05 2.88 11.95
CA HIS A 172 -0.14 3.97 12.27
C HIS A 172 1.12 3.88 11.41
N HIS A 173 1.67 5.04 11.08
CA HIS A 173 2.95 5.17 10.41
C HIS A 173 4.06 4.75 11.38
N ILE A 174 4.92 3.83 10.98
CA ILE A 174 6.01 3.31 11.83
C ILE A 174 7.40 3.70 11.33
N HIS A 175 7.56 3.93 10.02
CA HIS A 175 8.86 4.23 9.43
C HIS A 175 8.70 4.83 8.03
N THR A 176 9.69 5.60 7.56
CA THR A 176 9.79 6.00 6.15
C THR A 176 11.15 5.57 5.62
N LEU A 177 11.14 4.63 4.69
CA LEU A 177 12.31 4.25 3.93
C LEU A 177 12.72 5.44 3.06
N LYS A 178 13.98 5.85 3.15
CA LYS A 178 14.55 6.92 2.33
C LYS A 178 16.06 6.76 2.29
N THR A 179 16.67 7.16 1.17
CA THR A 179 18.12 7.33 1.12
C THR A 179 18.50 8.54 1.96
N THR A 180 19.56 8.44 2.76
CA THR A 180 20.20 9.62 3.34
C THR A 180 20.85 10.41 2.20
N SER A 181 20.44 11.67 2.05
CA SER A 181 21.02 12.64 1.11
C SER A 181 22.48 12.93 1.45
#